data_AF-A0A2V3J267-F1
#
_entry.id   AF-A0A2V3J267-F1
#
_cell.length_a   1.000
_cell.length_b   1.000
_cell.length_c   1.000
_cell.angle_alpha   90.00
_cell.angle_beta   90.00
_cell.angle_gamma   90.00
#
_symmetry.space_group_name_H-M   'P 1'
#
loop_
_entity.id
_entity.type
_entity.pdbx_description
1 polymer ?
#
loop_
_entity_poly.entity_id
_entity_poly.type
_entity_poly.pdbx_seq_one_letter_code
_entity_poly.pdbx_strand_id
1 'polypeptide(L)'
;MNLFDRFFRVVRANLNQAVSGMEDPEKILNQTVNDMQNDLVKVRQAYAEVSATLKRIERQREQAATTGMEWKKRAQLALQKGEEDLAREALVRKKSADDQEASLTSQIGGMKANVDKLYTSMQQLESKIGEAKSKKDQYVARARTAKTSQKVNDMLSNVATTGGLEAFERMKAKVEELEVKADVSRELSLGGSADVSLESKFKALESDSVDDELQKMKNQLSGTAPFKLKGSYDPEVEGELERMKKNM
;
A
#
# COMPACT_ATOMS: atom_id res chain seq x y z
N MET A 1 6.36 18.00 -24.24
CA MET A 1 5.11 18.06 -23.46
C MET A 1 5.30 17.24 -22.20
N ASN A 2 5.15 17.82 -21.00
CA ASN A 2 5.32 17.07 -19.76
C ASN A 2 4.20 16.02 -19.61
N LEU A 3 4.55 14.82 -19.12
CA LEU A 3 3.59 13.80 -18.69
C LEU A 3 2.60 14.35 -17.66
N PHE A 4 3.07 15.29 -16.85
CA PHE A 4 2.28 16.02 -15.86
C PHE A 4 1.21 16.92 -16.51
N ASP A 5 1.55 17.60 -17.61
CA ASP A 5 0.59 18.40 -18.37
C ASP A 5 -0.46 17.51 -19.03
N ARG A 6 -0.09 16.28 -19.41
CA ARG A 6 -1.03 15.27 -19.88
C ARG A 6 -1.95 14.78 -18.77
N PHE A 7 -1.43 14.45 -17.58
CA PHE A 7 -2.25 14.06 -16.43
C PHE A 7 -3.25 15.16 -16.04
N PHE A 8 -2.80 16.40 -15.88
CA PHE A 8 -3.69 17.53 -15.56
C PHE A 8 -4.69 17.85 -16.67
N ARG A 9 -4.29 17.69 -17.94
CA ARG A 9 -5.21 17.82 -19.06
C ARG A 9 -6.27 16.73 -19.04
N VAL A 10 -5.92 15.48 -18.76
CA VAL A 10 -6.87 14.37 -18.63
C VAL A 10 -7.83 14.61 -17.47
N VAL A 11 -7.34 15.03 -16.31
CA VAL A 11 -8.19 15.39 -15.16
C VAL A 11 -9.14 16.54 -15.49
N ARG A 12 -8.63 17.60 -16.13
CA ARG A 12 -9.43 18.79 -16.52
C ARG A 12 -10.41 18.49 -17.67
N ALA A 13 -10.01 17.67 -18.64
CA ALA A 13 -10.84 17.30 -19.78
C ALA A 13 -11.97 16.36 -19.36
N ASN A 14 -11.70 15.37 -18.50
CA ASN A 14 -12.73 14.44 -18.03
C ASN A 14 -13.78 15.07 -17.11
N LEU A 15 -13.46 16.18 -16.42
CA LEU A 15 -14.47 17.00 -15.75
C LEU A 15 -15.50 17.60 -16.73
N ASN A 16 -15.08 17.92 -17.97
CA ASN A 16 -15.97 18.42 -19.02
C ASN A 16 -16.57 17.30 -19.89
N GLN A 17 -15.89 16.16 -20.05
CA GLN A 17 -16.26 15.08 -20.97
C GLN A 17 -17.04 13.93 -20.35
N ALA A 18 -17.22 13.89 -19.02
CA ALA A 18 -18.14 12.95 -18.35
C ALA A 18 -19.60 13.05 -18.85
N VAL A 19 -19.92 14.07 -19.66
CA VAL A 19 -21.21 14.29 -20.30
C VAL A 19 -21.32 13.60 -21.67
N SER A 20 -20.24 13.10 -22.28
CA SER A 20 -20.27 12.67 -23.69
C SER A 20 -19.33 11.49 -24.02
N GLY A 21 -19.38 10.42 -23.23
CA GLY A 21 -19.09 9.06 -23.69
C GLY A 21 -17.63 8.65 -23.98
N MET A 22 -17.35 7.41 -23.60
CA MET A 22 -16.48 6.42 -24.27
C MET A 22 -15.17 5.96 -23.59
N GLU A 23 -14.60 6.63 -22.59
CA GLU A 23 -13.48 6.05 -21.80
C GLU A 23 -13.72 6.06 -20.29
N ASP A 24 -13.40 4.94 -19.64
CA ASP A 24 -13.49 4.81 -18.18
C ASP A 24 -12.41 5.69 -17.52
N PRO A 25 -12.79 6.76 -16.78
CA PRO A 25 -11.84 7.66 -16.14
C PRO A 25 -10.92 6.93 -15.17
N GLU A 26 -11.38 5.83 -14.55
CA GLU A 26 -10.55 4.98 -13.71
C GLU A 26 -9.42 4.34 -14.51
N LYS A 27 -9.70 3.86 -15.72
CA LYS A 27 -8.70 3.22 -16.60
C LYS A 27 -7.64 4.22 -17.06
N ILE A 28 -8.02 5.42 -17.48
CA ILE A 28 -7.05 6.45 -17.95
C ILE A 28 -6.15 6.91 -16.79
N LEU A 29 -6.72 7.16 -15.61
CA LEU A 29 -5.94 7.60 -14.45
C LEU A 29 -4.99 6.51 -13.97
N ASN A 30 -5.42 5.24 -13.96
CA ASN A 30 -4.55 4.09 -13.68
C ASN A 30 -3.41 4.00 -14.71
N GLN A 31 -3.72 4.09 -16.01
CA GLN A 31 -2.72 4.01 -17.07
C GLN A 31 -1.69 5.15 -16.94
N THR A 32 -2.14 6.37 -16.67
CA THR A 32 -1.23 7.52 -16.56
C THR A 32 -0.27 7.37 -15.38
N VAL A 33 -0.75 6.87 -14.23
CA VAL A 33 0.12 6.58 -13.08
C VAL A 33 1.12 5.48 -13.42
N ASN A 34 0.69 4.42 -14.12
CA ASN A 34 1.59 3.35 -14.55
C ASN A 34 2.67 3.85 -15.52
N ASP A 35 2.31 4.70 -16.48
CA ASP A 35 3.25 5.31 -17.42
C ASP A 35 4.29 6.16 -16.67
N MET A 36 3.86 6.97 -15.70
CA MET A 36 4.78 7.75 -14.86
C MET A 36 5.71 6.85 -14.04
N GLN A 37 5.24 5.72 -13.53
CA GLN A 37 6.09 4.75 -12.83
C GLN A 37 7.12 4.10 -13.76
N ASN A 38 6.72 3.76 -14.99
CA ASN A 38 7.65 3.22 -16.00
C ASN A 38 8.73 4.25 -16.37
N ASP A 39 8.36 5.52 -16.49
CA ASP A 39 9.32 6.58 -16.77
C ASP A 39 10.25 6.85 -15.58
N LEU A 40 9.76 6.70 -14.34
CA LEU A 40 10.62 6.74 -13.16
C LEU A 40 11.68 5.63 -13.19
N VAL A 41 11.33 4.42 -13.65
CA VAL A 41 12.31 3.33 -13.80
C VAL A 41 13.41 3.73 -14.81
N LYS A 42 13.03 4.30 -15.95
CA LYS A 42 14.01 4.77 -16.95
C LYS A 42 14.92 5.88 -16.40
N VAL A 43 14.36 6.82 -15.64
CA VAL A 43 15.15 7.89 -15.00
C VAL A 43 16.12 7.31 -13.97
N ARG A 44 15.68 6.32 -13.16
CA ARG A 44 16.56 5.61 -12.21
C ARG A 44 17.68 4.86 -12.91
N GLN A 45 17.40 4.21 -14.05
CA GLN A 45 18.41 3.54 -14.86
C GLN A 45 19.45 4.54 -15.41
N ALA A 46 18.99 5.64 -16.03
CA ALA A 46 19.87 6.69 -16.52
C ALA A 46 20.72 7.31 -15.41
N TYR A 47 20.12 7.57 -14.24
CA TYR A 47 20.85 8.04 -13.06
C TYR A 47 21.94 7.04 -12.62
N ALA A 48 21.63 5.74 -12.59
CA ALA A 48 22.59 4.70 -12.24
C ALA A 48 23.75 4.61 -13.24
N GLU A 49 23.47 4.69 -14.54
CA GLU A 49 24.48 4.66 -15.60
C GLU A 49 25.45 5.86 -15.51
N VAL A 50 24.91 7.07 -15.33
CA VAL A 50 25.72 8.28 -15.18
C VAL A 50 26.53 8.23 -13.88
N SER A 51 25.93 7.77 -12.79
CA SER A 51 26.62 7.59 -11.49
C SER A 51 27.74 6.56 -11.57
N ALA A 52 27.52 5.44 -12.26
CA ALA A 52 28.54 4.42 -12.49
C ALA A 52 29.70 4.98 -13.33
N THR A 53 29.39 5.79 -14.35
CA THR A 53 30.41 6.45 -15.18
C THR A 53 31.22 7.46 -14.36
N LEU A 54 30.56 8.29 -13.52
CA LEU A 54 31.23 9.18 -12.59
C LEU A 54 32.18 8.40 -11.67
N LYS A 55 31.73 7.29 -11.09
CA LYS A 55 32.56 6.46 -10.20
C LYS A 55 33.76 5.87 -10.92
N ARG A 56 33.62 5.48 -12.20
CA ARG A 56 34.72 4.98 -13.02
C ARG A 56 35.79 6.06 -13.23
N ILE A 57 35.37 7.29 -13.55
CA ILE A 57 36.31 8.41 -13.76
C ILE A 57 36.98 8.81 -12.44
N GLU A 58 36.25 8.80 -11.31
CA GLU A 58 36.84 9.03 -9.99
C GLU A 58 37.97 8.03 -9.69
N ARG A 59 37.76 6.74 -9.98
CA ARG A 59 38.79 5.70 -9.82
C ARG A 59 39.99 5.92 -10.74
N GLN A 60 39.75 6.31 -11.99
CA GLN A 60 40.83 6.64 -12.92
C GLN A 60 41.66 7.84 -12.43
N ARG A 61 41.01 8.85 -11.84
CA ARG A 61 41.69 10.02 -11.26
C ARG A 61 42.58 9.60 -10.10
N GLU A 62 42.07 8.76 -9.21
CA GLU A 62 42.83 8.21 -8.07
C GLU A 62 44.03 7.37 -8.52
N GLN A 63 43.87 6.57 -9.59
CA GLN A 63 44.97 5.80 -10.17
C GLN A 63 46.05 6.69 -10.79
N ALA A 64 45.66 7.76 -11.49
CA ALA A 64 46.59 8.75 -12.04
C ALA A 64 47.37 9.45 -10.91
N ALA A 65 46.68 9.88 -9.85
CA ALA A 65 47.31 10.48 -8.67
C ALA A 65 48.31 9.52 -8.01
N THR A 66 47.95 8.25 -7.86
CA THR A 66 48.84 7.21 -7.31
C THR A 66 50.08 7.02 -8.17
N THR A 67 49.90 6.98 -9.49
CA THR A 67 51.00 6.86 -10.46
C THR A 67 51.93 8.08 -10.38
N GLY A 68 51.39 9.29 -10.25
CA GLY A 68 52.17 10.51 -10.03
C GLY A 68 53.01 10.45 -8.75
N MET A 69 52.43 9.95 -7.65
CA MET A 69 53.15 9.74 -6.38
C MET A 69 54.27 8.71 -6.50
N GLU A 70 54.05 7.61 -7.22
CA GLU A 70 55.09 6.60 -7.46
C GLU A 70 56.26 7.15 -8.26
N TRP A 71 55.99 7.89 -9.34
CA TRP A 71 57.04 8.54 -10.13
C TRP A 71 57.79 9.61 -9.35
N LYS A 72 57.11 10.34 -8.46
CA LYS A 72 57.76 11.26 -7.52
C LYS A 72 58.75 10.53 -6.61
N LYS A 73 58.35 9.40 -6.02
CA LYS A 73 59.24 8.58 -5.17
C LYS A 73 60.44 8.05 -5.94
N ARG A 74 60.24 7.60 -7.19
CA ARG A 74 61.31 7.13 -8.07
C ARG A 74 62.29 8.26 -8.42
N ALA A 75 61.80 9.45 -8.73
CA ALA A 75 62.65 10.63 -8.98
C ALA A 75 63.50 10.97 -7.75
N GLN A 76 62.92 10.95 -6.55
CA GLN A 76 63.64 11.19 -5.30
C GLN A 76 64.75 10.15 -5.07
N LEU A 77 64.47 8.86 -5.32
CA LEU A 77 65.45 7.79 -5.20
C LEU A 77 66.60 7.94 -6.21
N ALA A 78 66.29 8.30 -7.46
CA ALA A 78 67.30 8.55 -8.49
C ALA A 78 68.24 9.71 -8.11
N LEU A 79 67.68 10.82 -7.60
CA LEU A 79 68.47 11.95 -7.08
C LEU A 79 69.36 11.54 -5.90
N GLN A 80 68.87 10.74 -4.96
CA GLN A 80 69.66 10.24 -3.83
C GLN A 80 70.86 9.39 -4.29
N LYS A 81 70.75 8.74 -5.45
CA LYS A 81 71.81 7.93 -6.06
C LYS A 81 72.71 8.72 -7.01
N GLY A 82 72.46 10.01 -7.20
CA GLY A 82 73.21 10.85 -8.15
C GLY A 82 72.85 10.61 -9.62
N GLU A 83 71.79 9.86 -9.91
CA GLU A 83 71.33 9.60 -11.28
C GLU A 83 70.35 10.69 -11.75
N GLU A 84 70.88 11.87 -12.09
CA GLU A 84 70.06 13.02 -12.45
C GLU A 84 69.20 12.80 -13.71
N ASP A 85 69.72 12.12 -14.72
CA ASP A 85 68.98 11.87 -15.97
C ASP A 85 67.76 10.98 -15.71
N LEU A 86 67.92 9.93 -14.90
CA LEU A 86 66.81 9.06 -14.49
C LEU A 86 65.78 9.83 -13.65
N ALA A 87 66.23 10.76 -12.81
CA ALA A 87 65.35 11.62 -12.05
C ALA A 87 64.53 12.55 -12.96
N ARG A 88 65.15 13.14 -14.00
CA ARG A 88 64.44 13.97 -14.98
C ARG A 88 63.38 13.17 -15.73
N GLU A 89 63.70 11.97 -16.20
CA GLU A 89 62.72 11.08 -16.86
C GLU A 89 61.54 10.74 -15.94
N ALA A 90 61.81 10.39 -14.68
CA ALA A 90 60.77 10.11 -13.70
C ALA A 90 59.86 11.33 -13.46
N LEU A 91 60.43 12.54 -13.42
CA LEU A 91 59.65 13.78 -13.30
C LEU A 91 58.80 14.07 -14.55
N VAL A 92 59.27 13.74 -15.75
CA VAL A 92 58.46 13.83 -16.98
C VAL A 92 57.25 12.90 -16.90
N ARG A 93 57.44 11.66 -16.46
CA ARG A 93 56.33 10.70 -16.29
C ARG A 93 55.37 11.13 -15.17
N LYS A 94 55.88 11.68 -14.06
CA LYS A 94 55.05 12.29 -13.02
C LYS A 94 54.18 13.40 -13.60
N LYS A 95 54.76 14.32 -14.38
CA LYS A 95 54.03 15.43 -14.99
C LYS A 95 52.89 14.92 -15.88
N SER A 96 53.14 13.91 -16.69
CA SER A 96 52.09 13.29 -17.51
C SER A 96 50.94 12.72 -16.67
N ALA A 97 51.24 12.12 -15.51
CA ALA A 97 50.22 11.60 -14.60
C ALA A 97 49.43 12.73 -13.90
N ASP A 98 50.12 13.80 -13.50
CA ASP A 98 49.49 14.99 -12.91
C ASP A 98 48.56 15.69 -13.93
N ASP A 99 48.99 15.82 -15.19
CA ASP A 99 48.18 16.40 -16.27
C ASP A 99 46.92 15.56 -16.53
N GLN A 100 47.05 14.22 -16.49
CA GLN A 100 45.92 13.30 -16.59
C GLN A 100 44.97 13.44 -15.39
N GLU A 101 45.50 13.54 -14.16
CA GLU A 101 44.71 13.76 -12.95
C GLU A 101 43.90 15.07 -13.05
N ALA A 102 44.54 16.16 -13.50
CA ALA A 102 43.91 17.46 -13.66
C ALA A 102 42.77 17.41 -14.68
N SER A 103 42.97 16.75 -15.83
CA SER A 103 41.94 16.56 -16.85
C SER A 103 40.74 15.77 -16.31
N LEU A 104 40.98 14.65 -15.61
CA LEU A 104 39.93 13.84 -15.01
C LEU A 104 39.18 14.61 -13.91
N THR A 105 39.88 15.44 -13.13
CA THR A 105 39.28 16.29 -12.09
C THR A 105 38.30 17.30 -12.69
N SER A 106 38.66 17.92 -13.81
CA SER A 106 37.75 18.82 -14.54
C SER A 106 36.50 18.09 -15.05
N GLN A 107 36.66 16.89 -15.62
CA GLN A 107 35.55 16.06 -16.08
C GLN A 107 34.60 15.64 -14.94
N ILE A 108 35.16 15.26 -13.78
CA ILE A 108 34.39 14.91 -12.57
C ILE A 108 33.53 16.09 -12.12
N GLY A 109 34.06 17.33 -12.15
CA GLY A 109 33.31 18.53 -11.77
C GLY A 109 32.04 18.72 -12.62
N GLY A 110 32.16 18.59 -13.94
CA GLY A 110 31.02 18.68 -14.85
C GLY A 110 30.00 17.54 -14.66
N MET A 111 30.49 16.31 -14.45
CA MET A 111 29.62 15.15 -14.25
C MET A 111 28.86 15.17 -12.93
N LYS A 112 29.47 15.65 -11.83
CA LYS A 112 28.80 15.77 -10.53
C LYS A 112 27.56 16.66 -10.62
N ALA A 113 27.68 17.82 -11.26
CA ALA A 113 26.56 18.72 -11.48
C ALA A 113 25.41 18.06 -12.27
N ASN A 114 25.71 17.17 -13.21
CA ASN A 114 24.71 16.44 -13.98
C ASN A 114 24.04 15.33 -13.15
N VAL A 115 24.81 14.59 -12.35
CA VAL A 115 24.30 13.58 -11.42
C VAL A 115 23.36 14.21 -10.40
N ASP A 116 23.73 15.35 -9.83
CA ASP A 116 22.91 16.06 -8.84
C ASP A 116 21.59 16.53 -9.46
N LYS A 117 21.63 17.11 -10.68
CA LYS A 117 20.42 17.50 -11.42
C LYS A 117 19.50 16.32 -11.71
N LEU A 118 20.06 15.18 -12.12
CA LEU A 118 19.29 13.96 -12.37
C LEU A 118 18.67 13.43 -11.08
N TYR A 119 19.41 13.45 -9.96
CA TYR A 119 18.91 13.05 -8.66
C TYR A 119 17.74 13.92 -8.19
N THR A 120 17.88 15.25 -8.25
CA THR A 120 16.78 16.16 -7.90
C THR A 120 15.57 15.97 -8.81
N SER A 121 15.78 15.80 -10.12
CA SER A 121 14.68 15.56 -11.07
C SER A 121 13.97 14.23 -10.81
N MET A 122 14.72 13.19 -10.43
CA MET A 122 14.17 11.89 -10.03
C MET A 122 13.31 12.03 -8.76
N GLN A 123 13.79 12.71 -7.72
CA GLN A 123 13.01 12.94 -6.49
C GLN A 123 11.73 13.75 -6.75
N GLN A 124 11.81 14.76 -7.61
CA GLN A 124 10.63 15.52 -8.02
C GLN A 124 9.61 14.65 -8.76
N LEU A 125 10.07 13.75 -9.64
CA LEU A 125 9.20 12.80 -10.33
C LEU A 125 8.55 11.82 -9.36
N GLU A 126 9.30 11.30 -8.38
CA GLU A 126 8.79 10.42 -7.33
C GLU A 126 7.68 11.09 -6.51
N SER A 127 7.92 12.32 -6.05
CA SER A 127 6.92 13.11 -5.31
C SER A 127 5.66 13.32 -6.14
N LYS A 128 5.82 13.73 -7.41
CA LYS A 128 4.73 13.94 -8.37
C LYS A 128 3.92 12.67 -8.66
N ILE A 129 4.57 11.50 -8.69
CA ILE A 129 3.88 10.21 -8.81
C ILE A 129 3.05 9.92 -7.55
N GLY A 130 3.58 10.23 -6.36
CA GLY A 130 2.84 10.12 -5.10
C GLY A 130 1.57 10.98 -5.11
N GLU A 131 1.68 12.23 -5.53
CA GLU A 131 0.53 13.13 -5.68
C GLU A 131 -0.49 12.60 -6.70
N ALA A 132 -0.01 12.11 -7.85
CA ALA A 132 -0.87 11.57 -8.91
C ALA A 132 -1.65 10.34 -8.43
N LYS A 133 -1.03 9.46 -7.63
CA LYS A 133 -1.69 8.31 -7.00
C LYS A 133 -2.80 8.75 -6.05
N SER A 134 -2.51 9.68 -5.14
CA SER A 134 -3.53 10.20 -4.21
C SER A 134 -4.71 10.83 -4.95
N LYS A 135 -4.44 11.66 -5.97
CA LYS A 135 -5.48 12.27 -6.81
C LYS A 135 -6.27 11.21 -7.56
N LYS A 136 -5.62 10.20 -8.14
CA LYS A 136 -6.29 9.08 -8.80
C LYS A 136 -7.31 8.43 -7.86
N ASP A 137 -6.91 8.06 -6.65
CA ASP A 137 -7.79 7.38 -5.70
C ASP A 137 -8.99 8.25 -5.32
N GLN A 138 -8.79 9.56 -5.14
CA GLN A 138 -9.87 10.54 -4.92
C GLN A 138 -10.84 10.61 -6.12
N TYR A 139 -10.32 10.67 -7.35
CA TYR A 139 -11.15 10.75 -8.56
C TYR A 139 -11.87 9.45 -8.86
N VAL A 140 -11.25 8.30 -8.61
CA VAL A 140 -11.89 6.98 -8.75
C VAL A 140 -13.05 6.85 -7.76
N ALA A 141 -12.86 7.25 -6.50
CA ALA A 141 -13.94 7.25 -5.51
C ALA A 141 -15.11 8.14 -5.96
N ARG A 142 -14.83 9.37 -6.41
CA ARG A 142 -15.85 10.30 -6.93
C ARG A 142 -16.55 9.76 -8.17
N ALA A 143 -15.82 9.18 -9.12
CA ALA A 143 -16.39 8.59 -10.32
C ALA A 143 -17.32 7.41 -10.00
N ARG A 144 -16.93 6.56 -9.04
CA ARG A 144 -17.79 5.47 -8.55
C ARG A 144 -19.06 5.99 -7.88
N THR A 145 -18.96 6.99 -7.01
CA THR A 145 -20.13 7.64 -6.40
C THR A 145 -21.05 8.25 -7.46
N ALA A 146 -20.50 9.01 -8.40
CA ALA A 146 -21.28 9.64 -9.47
C ALA A 146 -22.00 8.59 -10.35
N LYS A 147 -21.31 7.49 -10.72
CA LYS A 147 -21.89 6.38 -11.48
C LYS A 147 -23.01 5.68 -10.71
N THR A 148 -22.86 5.49 -9.40
CA THR A 148 -23.91 4.93 -8.54
C THR A 148 -25.11 5.87 -8.45
N SER A 149 -24.89 7.16 -8.20
CA SER A 149 -25.96 8.17 -8.15
C SER A 149 -26.70 8.28 -9.48
N GLN A 150 -25.98 8.24 -10.61
CA GLN A 150 -26.59 8.21 -11.94
C GLN A 150 -27.45 6.96 -12.13
N LYS A 151 -26.93 5.77 -11.79
CA LYS A 151 -27.73 4.53 -11.87
C LYS A 151 -28.98 4.57 -11.00
N VAL A 152 -28.90 5.12 -9.79
CA VAL A 152 -30.05 5.29 -8.89
C VAL A 152 -31.05 6.26 -9.50
N ASN A 153 -30.61 7.39 -10.04
CA ASN A 153 -31.47 8.36 -10.73
C ASN A 153 -32.08 7.79 -12.01
N ASP A 154 -31.34 7.02 -12.80
CA ASP A 154 -31.85 6.34 -14.00
C ASP A 154 -32.90 5.28 -13.61
N MET A 155 -32.68 4.54 -12.52
CA MET A 155 -33.68 3.62 -11.97
C MET A 155 -34.94 4.37 -11.50
N LEU A 156 -34.78 5.46 -10.74
CA LEU A 156 -35.89 6.30 -10.27
C LEU A 156 -36.65 6.98 -11.42
N SER A 157 -35.94 7.45 -12.45
CA SER A 157 -36.53 8.07 -13.63
C SER A 157 -37.25 7.05 -14.51
N ASN A 158 -36.69 5.86 -14.69
CA ASN A 158 -37.38 4.76 -15.36
C ASN A 158 -38.63 4.33 -14.58
N VAL A 159 -38.55 4.25 -13.24
CA VAL A 159 -39.71 3.99 -12.37
C VAL A 159 -40.79 5.09 -12.48
N ALA A 160 -40.39 6.36 -12.63
CA ALA A 160 -41.33 7.47 -12.81
C ALA A 160 -41.99 7.49 -14.20
N THR A 161 -41.34 6.93 -15.22
CA THR A 161 -41.81 7.00 -16.63
C THR A 161 -42.63 5.77 -17.03
N THR A 162 -42.45 4.63 -16.37
CA THR A 162 -43.26 3.41 -16.59
C THR A 162 -43.94 2.99 -15.28
N GLY A 163 -45.17 3.47 -15.04
CA GLY A 163 -46.12 2.94 -14.06
C GLY A 163 -45.52 2.46 -12.74
N GLY A 164 -45.13 3.41 -11.87
CA GLY A 164 -44.35 3.18 -10.65
C GLY A 164 -44.90 2.19 -9.60
N LEU A 165 -46.07 1.58 -9.80
CA LEU A 165 -46.62 0.54 -8.94
C LEU A 165 -46.05 -0.87 -9.24
N GLU A 166 -45.83 -1.21 -10.52
CA GLU A 166 -45.31 -2.54 -10.90
C GLU A 166 -43.81 -2.72 -10.64
N ALA A 167 -43.04 -1.63 -10.67
CA ALA A 167 -41.62 -1.67 -10.34
C ALA A 167 -41.40 -1.78 -8.82
N PHE A 168 -42.30 -1.19 -8.01
CA PHE A 168 -42.29 -1.34 -6.56
C PHE A 168 -42.63 -2.78 -6.15
N GLU A 169 -43.64 -3.40 -6.75
CA GLU A 169 -43.96 -4.82 -6.53
C GLU A 169 -42.85 -5.77 -7.00
N ARG A 170 -42.18 -5.49 -8.12
CA ARG A 170 -41.01 -6.27 -8.57
C ARG A 170 -39.82 -6.14 -7.63
N MET A 171 -39.59 -4.96 -7.07
CA MET A 171 -38.52 -4.74 -6.09
C MET A 171 -38.86 -5.38 -4.75
N LYS A 172 -40.12 -5.34 -4.31
CA LYS A 172 -40.61 -6.09 -3.15
C LYS A 172 -40.38 -7.58 -3.32
N ALA A 173 -40.77 -8.16 -4.46
CA ALA A 173 -40.52 -9.57 -4.77
C ALA A 173 -39.03 -9.93 -4.82
N LYS A 174 -38.16 -9.00 -5.29
CA LYS A 174 -36.71 -9.22 -5.32
C LYS A 174 -36.07 -9.13 -3.94
N VAL A 175 -36.56 -8.23 -3.08
CA VAL A 175 -36.14 -8.15 -1.67
C VAL A 175 -36.60 -9.40 -0.92
N GLU A 176 -37.84 -9.86 -1.12
CA GLU A 176 -38.32 -11.15 -0.58
C GLU A 176 -37.46 -12.33 -1.06
N GLU A 177 -37.08 -12.39 -2.35
CA GLU A 177 -36.19 -13.44 -2.85
C GLU A 177 -34.80 -13.39 -2.20
N LEU A 178 -34.28 -12.19 -1.92
CA LEU A 178 -32.99 -11.99 -1.26
C LEU A 178 -33.05 -12.28 0.23
N GLU A 179 -34.16 -11.95 0.90
CA GLU A 179 -34.43 -12.29 2.29
C GLU A 179 -34.60 -13.79 2.45
N VAL A 180 -35.37 -14.44 1.57
CA VAL A 180 -35.48 -15.90 1.51
C VAL A 180 -34.14 -16.55 1.21
N LYS A 181 -33.32 -15.99 0.30
CA LYS A 181 -31.96 -16.51 0.06
C LYS A 181 -31.03 -16.28 1.25
N ALA A 182 -31.18 -15.18 1.99
CA ALA A 182 -30.40 -14.92 3.20
C ALA A 182 -30.81 -15.86 4.35
N ASP A 183 -32.11 -16.15 4.47
CA ASP A 183 -32.65 -17.12 5.43
C ASP A 183 -32.28 -18.55 5.06
N VAL A 184 -32.40 -18.94 3.79
CA VAL A 184 -31.91 -20.24 3.29
C VAL A 184 -30.40 -20.34 3.42
N SER A 185 -29.65 -19.26 3.21
CA SER A 185 -28.19 -19.25 3.45
C SER A 185 -27.86 -19.32 4.93
N ARG A 186 -28.70 -18.78 5.83
CA ARG A 186 -28.59 -18.97 7.28
C ARG A 186 -28.92 -20.40 7.67
N GLU A 187 -29.96 -20.99 7.08
CA GLU A 187 -30.40 -22.35 7.33
C GLU A 187 -29.38 -23.36 6.79
N LEU A 188 -28.75 -23.08 5.64
CA LEU A 188 -27.62 -23.85 5.08
C LEU A 188 -26.32 -23.64 5.88
N SER A 189 -26.09 -22.44 6.43
CA SER A 189 -24.94 -22.20 7.33
C SER A 189 -25.13 -22.81 8.71
N LEU A 190 -26.38 -23.06 9.13
CA LEU A 190 -26.74 -23.85 10.31
C LEU A 190 -26.92 -25.35 9.96
N GLY A 191 -26.90 -25.72 8.68
CA GLY A 191 -27.23 -27.04 8.14
C GLY A 191 -26.05 -27.88 7.67
N GLY A 192 -24.82 -27.52 8.03
CA GLY A 192 -23.65 -28.37 7.87
C GLY A 192 -23.49 -29.35 9.02
N SER A 193 -24.35 -30.38 9.15
CA SER A 193 -24.14 -31.62 9.95
C SER A 193 -25.33 -32.60 9.81
N ALA A 194 -25.53 -33.19 8.63
CA ALA A 194 -26.54 -34.22 8.43
C ALA A 194 -26.15 -35.63 8.95
N ASP A 195 -25.01 -35.77 9.63
CA ASP A 195 -24.47 -37.09 10.06
C ASP A 195 -24.44 -37.31 11.59
N VAL A 196 -24.96 -36.36 12.39
CA VAL A 196 -25.01 -36.48 13.87
C VAL A 196 -26.45 -36.67 14.40
N SER A 197 -27.47 -36.58 13.53
CA SER A 197 -28.88 -36.57 13.94
C SER A 197 -29.52 -37.95 14.13
N LEU A 198 -28.98 -39.04 13.56
CA LEU A 198 -29.62 -40.37 13.66
C LEU A 198 -29.30 -41.08 14.98
N GLU A 199 -28.04 -41.06 15.40
CA GLU A 199 -27.59 -41.66 16.68
C GLU A 199 -28.19 -40.95 17.91
N SER A 200 -28.34 -39.63 17.84
CA SER A 200 -28.98 -38.81 18.86
C SER A 200 -30.51 -39.00 18.91
N LYS A 201 -31.14 -39.38 17.79
CA LYS A 201 -32.57 -39.75 17.73
C LYS A 201 -32.85 -41.14 18.29
N PHE A 202 -31.92 -42.10 18.19
CA PHE A 202 -32.03 -43.38 18.88
C PHE A 202 -31.80 -43.26 20.39
N LYS A 203 -30.86 -42.41 20.82
CA LYS A 203 -30.61 -42.14 22.25
C LYS A 203 -31.79 -41.44 22.96
N ALA A 204 -32.57 -40.65 22.22
CA ALA A 204 -33.79 -40.00 22.72
C ALA A 204 -35.02 -40.95 22.75
N LEU A 205 -35.00 -42.05 21.99
CA LEU A 205 -36.05 -43.07 21.99
C LEU A 205 -35.85 -44.18 23.04
N GLU A 206 -34.63 -44.32 23.59
CA GLU A 206 -34.34 -45.25 24.70
C GLU A 206 -34.52 -44.61 26.10
N SER A 207 -34.77 -43.30 26.20
CA SER A 207 -34.94 -42.60 27.48
C SER A 207 -36.40 -42.24 27.80
N ASP A 208 -37.36 -42.85 27.10
CA ASP A 208 -38.78 -42.75 27.44
C ASP A 208 -39.10 -43.78 28.54
N SER A 209 -38.62 -43.47 29.73
CA SER A 209 -38.94 -44.13 31.00
C SER A 209 -39.49 -43.06 31.92
N VAL A 210 -40.77 -42.74 31.71
CA VAL A 210 -41.79 -42.81 32.77
C VAL A 210 -41.23 -42.62 34.19
N ASP A 211 -41.28 -41.40 34.74
CA ASP A 211 -41.61 -41.12 36.18
C ASP A 211 -41.25 -39.70 36.67
N ASP A 212 -40.35 -38.95 36.01
CA ASP A 212 -39.81 -37.71 36.60
C ASP A 212 -40.65 -36.43 36.39
N GLU A 213 -41.37 -36.28 35.27
CA GLU A 213 -42.17 -35.06 35.04
C GLU A 213 -43.54 -35.09 35.73
N LEU A 214 -44.03 -36.27 36.13
CA LEU A 214 -45.24 -36.40 36.94
C LEU A 214 -45.02 -35.85 38.37
N GLN A 215 -43.79 -35.89 38.89
CA GLN A 215 -43.44 -35.25 40.17
C GLN A 215 -43.41 -33.72 40.08
N LYS A 216 -43.03 -33.14 38.93
CA LYS A 216 -42.98 -31.68 38.75
C LYS A 216 -44.37 -31.04 38.73
N MET A 217 -45.38 -31.73 38.20
CA MET A 217 -46.77 -31.23 38.22
C MET A 217 -47.44 -31.34 39.60
N LYS A 218 -47.02 -32.28 40.45
CA LYS A 218 -47.52 -32.39 41.84
C LYS A 218 -47.04 -31.25 42.74
N ASN A 219 -45.86 -30.69 42.44
CA ASN A 219 -45.30 -29.55 43.18
C ASN A 219 -45.90 -28.19 42.77
N GLN A 220 -46.73 -28.13 41.73
CA GLN A 220 -47.48 -26.92 41.36
C GLN A 220 -48.81 -26.75 42.11
N LEU A 221 -49.18 -27.69 42.99
CA LEU A 221 -50.47 -27.69 43.71
C LEU A 221 -50.41 -27.35 45.21
N SER A 222 -49.26 -26.95 45.75
CA SER A 222 -49.13 -26.60 47.17
C SER A 222 -48.42 -25.27 47.40
N GLY A 223 -49.20 -24.20 47.31
CA GLY A 223 -49.23 -23.00 48.15
C GLY A 223 -47.97 -22.41 48.81
N THR A 224 -47.94 -21.07 48.72
CA THR A 224 -47.70 -20.13 49.84
C THR A 224 -46.28 -19.58 49.98
N ALA A 225 -46.15 -18.27 49.69
CA ALA A 225 -45.02 -17.40 50.08
C ALA A 225 -44.91 -17.29 51.63
N PRO A 226 -43.74 -17.01 52.24
CA PRO A 226 -43.20 -15.64 52.27
C PRO A 226 -41.66 -15.44 52.40
N PHE A 227 -41.16 -14.30 51.90
CA PHE A 227 -40.20 -13.31 52.46
C PHE A 227 -38.76 -13.64 53.00
N LYS A 228 -37.81 -12.69 52.72
CA LYS A 228 -36.42 -12.37 53.22
C LYS A 228 -35.19 -12.97 52.46
N LEU A 229 -34.02 -12.35 52.28
CA LEU A 229 -33.43 -10.98 52.37
C LEU A 229 -31.95 -11.06 51.84
N LYS A 230 -31.46 -9.99 51.16
CA LYS A 230 -30.14 -9.29 51.27
C LYS A 230 -28.78 -9.90 50.84
N GLY A 231 -27.96 -9.05 50.19
CA GLY A 231 -26.47 -9.00 50.23
C GLY A 231 -25.80 -8.79 48.84
N SER A 232 -25.54 -7.58 48.32
CA SER A 232 -24.43 -6.61 48.59
C SER A 232 -23.01 -7.21 48.59
N TYR A 233 -22.20 -6.88 47.56
CA TYR A 233 -20.75 -7.06 47.55
C TYR A 233 -20.03 -5.70 47.70
N ASP A 234 -18.93 -5.78 48.44
CA ASP A 234 -18.22 -4.77 49.23
C ASP A 234 -16.97 -4.22 48.48
N PRO A 235 -16.68 -2.90 48.49
CA PRO A 235 -15.52 -2.29 47.82
C PRO A 235 -14.14 -2.52 48.45
N GLU A 236 -13.99 -3.38 49.46
CA GLU A 236 -12.70 -3.59 50.15
C GLU A 236 -11.70 -4.53 49.44
N VAL A 237 -12.10 -5.19 48.34
CA VAL A 237 -11.20 -6.13 47.61
C VAL A 237 -10.24 -5.40 46.65
N GLU A 238 -10.50 -4.13 46.33
CA GLU A 238 -9.63 -3.34 45.44
C GLU A 238 -8.42 -2.74 46.18
N GLY A 239 -8.49 -2.60 47.51
CA GLY A 239 -7.45 -1.94 48.32
C GLY A 239 -6.19 -2.78 48.56
N GLU A 240 -6.27 -4.11 48.48
CA GLU A 240 -5.12 -5.00 48.68
C GLU A 240 -4.30 -5.22 47.40
N LEU A 241 -4.89 -5.04 46.22
CA LEU A 241 -4.20 -5.19 44.93
C LEU A 241 -3.25 -4.00 44.61
N GLU A 242 -3.54 -2.80 45.13
CA GLU A 242 -2.63 -1.64 44.97
C GLU A 242 -1.41 -1.70 45.88
N ARG A 243 -1.50 -2.37 47.04
CA ARG A 243 -0.37 -2.50 47.98
C ARG A 243 0.69 -3.49 47.49
N MET A 244 0.31 -4.44 46.64
CA MET A 244 1.23 -5.43 46.07
C MET A 244 2.04 -4.93 44.87
N LYS A 245 1.60 -3.87 44.18
CA LYS A 245 2.32 -3.28 43.04
C LYS A 245 3.37 -2.24 43.40
N LYS A 246 3.43 -1.78 44.65
CA LYS A 246 4.35 -0.72 45.09
C LYS A 246 5.68 -1.24 45.69
N ASN A 247 5.83 -2.55 45.85
CA ASN A 247 7.05 -3.19 46.41
C ASN A 247 7.75 -4.16 45.43
N MET A 248 7.66 -3.90 44.12
CA MET A 248 8.58 -4.47 43.12
C MET A 248 9.28 -3.35 42.35
#